data_AF-A0AA36BR90-F1
#
_entry.id   AF-A0AA36BR90-F1
#
_cell.length_a   1.000
_cell.length_b   1.000
_cell.length_c   1.000
_cell.angle_alpha   90.00
_cell.angle_beta   90.00
_cell.angle_gamma   90.00
#
_symmetry.space_group_name_H-M   'P 1'
#
loop_
_entity.id
_entity.type
_entity.pdbx_description
1 polymer ?
#
loop_
_entity_poly.entity_id
_entity_poly.type
_entity_poly.pdbx_seq_one_letter_code
_entity_poly.pdbx_strand_id
1 'polypeptide(L)'
;MTFQEIEESQWNSCIKKSRTDLTPFHASIQREMTHLKEDTQDIVKSQLITGYTASRRSLTEAHIPGYTGYIPKIKATDTGLGCRYHSSNSIALKQFWSSRLPKEQNLGISNKSDTGIYRIEGMIPHYTGYLPQRRYRYGNTYGDTCRSLEVCSRQKICFDPHGQQIRPFSVIF
;
A
#
# COMPACT_ATOMS: atom_id res chain seq x y z
N MET A 1 -49.77 53.71 1.26
CA MET A 1 -48.82 53.17 0.27
C MET A 1 -49.14 53.80 -1.06
N THR A 2 -48.31 54.74 -1.48
CA THR A 2 -48.50 55.51 -2.72
C THR A 2 -47.99 54.68 -3.91
N PHE A 3 -48.55 54.91 -5.10
CA PHE A 3 -48.29 54.10 -6.30
C PHE A 3 -46.80 54.03 -6.68
N GLN A 4 -46.02 55.05 -6.32
CA GLN A 4 -44.57 55.13 -6.52
C GLN A 4 -43.77 54.15 -5.64
N GLU A 5 -44.22 53.88 -4.40
CA GLU A 5 -43.53 52.93 -3.50
C GLU A 5 -43.67 51.48 -3.99
N ILE A 6 -44.76 51.17 -4.70
CA ILE A 6 -45.01 49.86 -5.28
C ILE A 6 -44.07 49.63 -6.47
N GLU A 7 -43.89 50.63 -7.33
CA GLU A 7 -43.06 50.53 -8.53
C GLU A 7 -41.56 50.39 -8.19
N GLU A 8 -41.06 51.15 -7.21
CA GLU A 8 -39.70 50.98 -6.70
C GLU A 8 -39.48 49.63 -6.00
N SER A 9 -40.49 49.13 -5.28
CA SER A 9 -40.44 47.80 -4.67
C SER A 9 -40.40 46.70 -5.73
N GLN A 10 -41.20 46.84 -6.80
CA GLN A 10 -41.18 45.89 -7.93
C GLN A 10 -39.86 45.96 -8.70
N TRP A 11 -39.33 47.16 -8.95
CA TRP A 11 -38.04 47.36 -9.62
C TRP A 11 -36.88 46.75 -8.81
N ASN A 12 -36.81 47.01 -7.51
CA ASN A 12 -35.80 46.44 -6.63
C ASN A 12 -35.93 44.92 -6.46
N SER A 13 -37.16 44.39 -6.53
CA SER A 13 -37.43 42.93 -6.52
C SER A 13 -36.93 42.26 -7.81
N CYS A 14 -37.19 42.86 -8.98
CA CYS A 14 -36.70 42.39 -10.27
C CYS A 14 -35.17 42.40 -10.35
N ILE A 15 -34.51 43.45 -9.84
CA ILE A 15 -33.04 43.50 -9.78
C ILE A 15 -32.49 42.41 -8.87
N LYS A 16 -33.06 42.20 -7.68
CA LYS A 16 -32.62 41.14 -6.76
C LYS A 16 -32.80 39.74 -7.37
N LYS A 17 -33.90 39.49 -8.07
CA LYS A 17 -34.18 38.23 -8.77
C LYS A 17 -33.18 37.98 -9.91
N SER A 18 -32.88 39.00 -10.72
CA SER A 18 -31.86 38.90 -11.77
C SER A 18 -30.46 38.63 -11.23
N ARG A 19 -30.14 39.14 -10.03
CA ARG A 19 -28.84 38.96 -9.38
C ARG A 19 -28.70 37.58 -8.73
N THR A 20 -29.78 36.95 -8.30
CA THR A 20 -29.78 35.58 -7.77
C THR A 20 -29.75 34.52 -8.87
N ASP A 21 -30.34 34.81 -10.04
CA ASP A 21 -30.43 33.84 -11.15
C ASP A 21 -29.10 33.65 -11.90
N LEU A 22 -28.14 34.57 -11.73
CA LEU A 22 -26.78 34.44 -12.26
C LEU A 22 -25.82 33.69 -11.34
N THR A 23 -26.20 33.45 -10.08
CA THR A 23 -25.35 32.76 -9.10
C THR A 23 -25.16 31.25 -9.34
N PRO A 24 -26.14 30.47 -9.84
CA PRO A 24 -25.94 29.04 -10.08
C PRO A 24 -25.04 28.80 -11.30
N PHE A 25 -25.20 29.62 -12.34
CA PHE A 25 -24.37 29.55 -13.54
C PHE A 25 -22.93 29.96 -13.24
N HIS A 26 -22.74 31.05 -12.49
CA HIS A 26 -21.41 31.48 -12.07
C HIS A 26 -20.73 30.47 -11.13
N ALA A 27 -21.46 29.88 -10.18
CA ALA A 27 -20.95 28.82 -9.32
C ALA A 27 -20.65 27.50 -10.07
N SER A 28 -21.43 27.19 -11.12
CA SER A 28 -21.18 26.05 -12.02
C SER A 28 -19.89 26.26 -12.80
N ILE A 29 -19.73 27.43 -13.43
CA ILE A 29 -18.50 27.79 -14.15
C ILE A 29 -17.30 27.86 -13.21
N GLN A 30 -17.48 28.32 -11.97
CA GLN A 30 -16.41 28.30 -10.95
C GLN A 30 -16.05 26.88 -10.52
N ARG A 31 -17.02 25.97 -10.32
CA ARG A 31 -16.75 24.54 -10.06
C ARG A 31 -16.07 23.84 -11.23
N GLU A 32 -16.49 24.16 -12.44
CA GLU A 32 -15.89 23.64 -13.67
C GLU A 32 -14.46 24.18 -13.84
N MET A 33 -14.23 25.47 -13.54
CA MET A 33 -12.90 26.05 -13.50
C MET A 33 -12.02 25.51 -12.35
N THR A 34 -12.57 25.09 -11.21
CA THR A 34 -11.79 24.44 -10.16
C THR A 34 -11.44 23.00 -10.54
N HIS A 35 -12.37 22.25 -11.14
CA HIS A 35 -12.08 20.91 -11.66
C HIS A 35 -11.02 20.95 -12.76
N LEU A 36 -11.13 21.88 -13.73
CA LEU A 36 -10.12 22.05 -14.77
C LEU A 36 -8.75 22.50 -14.21
N LYS A 37 -8.73 23.25 -13.10
CA LYS A 37 -7.49 23.62 -12.40
C LYS A 37 -6.89 22.44 -11.61
N GLU A 38 -7.70 21.60 -10.99
CA GLU A 38 -7.24 20.38 -10.30
C GLU A 38 -6.74 19.34 -11.33
N ASP A 39 -7.45 19.15 -12.43
CA ASP A 39 -7.05 18.28 -13.53
C ASP A 39 -5.72 18.74 -14.15
N THR A 40 -5.56 20.05 -14.36
CA THR A 40 -4.28 20.59 -14.88
C THR A 40 -3.16 20.52 -13.84
N GLN A 41 -3.44 20.70 -12.54
CA GLN A 41 -2.44 20.47 -11.49
C GLN A 41 -2.03 19.00 -11.44
N ASP A 42 -2.94 18.04 -11.58
CA ASP A 42 -2.65 16.61 -11.61
C ASP A 42 -1.95 16.18 -12.90
N ILE A 43 -2.26 16.81 -14.05
CA ILE A 43 -1.53 16.61 -15.31
C ILE A 43 -0.11 17.19 -15.21
N VAL A 44 0.08 18.38 -14.65
CA VAL A 44 1.42 18.99 -14.48
C VAL A 44 2.22 18.25 -13.41
N LYS A 45 1.59 17.80 -12.32
CA LYS A 45 2.22 17.00 -11.26
C LYS A 45 2.55 15.61 -11.77
N SER A 46 1.69 14.99 -12.58
CA SER A 46 2.03 13.75 -13.28
C SER A 46 3.08 13.98 -14.35
N GLN A 47 3.13 15.10 -15.08
CA GLN A 47 4.19 15.42 -16.07
C GLN A 47 5.54 15.73 -15.42
N LEU A 48 5.59 16.41 -14.28
CA LEU A 48 6.81 16.67 -13.53
C LEU A 48 7.30 15.42 -12.78
N ILE A 49 6.40 14.58 -12.27
CA ILE A 49 6.76 13.28 -11.67
C ILE A 49 7.14 12.27 -12.76
N THR A 50 6.47 12.24 -13.91
CA THR A 50 6.80 11.36 -15.04
C THR A 50 8.04 11.83 -15.79
N GLY A 51 8.39 13.12 -15.81
CA GLY A 51 9.64 13.57 -16.43
C GLY A 51 10.90 12.94 -15.81
N TYR A 52 10.88 12.67 -14.49
CA TYR A 52 12.01 12.08 -13.76
C TYR A 52 11.81 10.61 -13.40
N THR A 53 10.57 10.13 -13.23
CA THR A 53 10.27 8.71 -12.94
C THR A 53 9.90 7.88 -14.17
N ALA A 54 9.49 8.47 -15.30
CA ALA A 54 9.17 7.71 -16.52
C ALA A 54 10.41 7.17 -17.26
N SER A 55 11.62 7.56 -16.85
CA SER A 55 12.85 6.97 -17.38
C SER A 55 13.18 5.61 -16.73
N ARG A 56 12.59 5.27 -15.57
CA ARG A 56 12.86 3.99 -14.91
C ARG A 56 11.97 2.89 -15.49
N ARG A 57 12.55 2.07 -16.35
CA ARG A 57 11.99 0.77 -16.77
C ARG A 57 11.69 -0.09 -15.55
N SER A 58 10.62 -0.88 -15.60
CA SER A 58 10.28 -1.77 -14.49
C SER A 58 11.34 -2.87 -14.34
N LEU A 59 11.54 -3.39 -13.11
CA LEU A 59 12.56 -4.42 -12.82
C LEU A 59 12.41 -5.69 -13.66
N THR A 60 11.17 -6.00 -14.10
CA THR A 60 10.83 -7.16 -14.92
C THR A 60 10.66 -6.83 -16.40
N GLU A 61 10.81 -5.56 -16.79
CA GLU A 61 10.74 -5.14 -18.18
C GLU A 61 11.96 -5.63 -18.96
N ALA A 62 11.72 -6.12 -20.17
CA ALA A 62 12.81 -6.54 -21.04
C ALA A 62 13.68 -5.35 -21.44
N HIS A 63 14.98 -5.60 -21.48
CA HIS A 63 15.99 -4.69 -22.01
C HIS A 63 15.73 -4.31 -23.47
N ILE A 64 16.34 -3.20 -23.88
CA ILE A 64 16.30 -2.72 -25.26
C ILE A 64 16.92 -3.72 -26.23
N PRO A 65 16.39 -3.83 -27.47
CA PRO A 65 17.09 -4.53 -28.55
C PRO A 65 18.53 -4.01 -28.71
N GLY A 66 19.49 -4.92 -28.89
CA GLY A 66 20.91 -4.58 -28.99
C GLY A 66 21.67 -4.56 -27.66
N TYR A 67 21.01 -4.77 -26.52
CA TYR A 67 21.70 -4.96 -25.24
C TYR A 67 22.49 -6.28 -25.24
N THR A 68 23.81 -6.17 -25.08
CA THR A 68 24.78 -7.29 -25.11
C THR A 68 25.26 -7.75 -23.73
N GLY A 69 24.75 -7.12 -22.66
CA GLY A 69 25.11 -7.47 -21.29
C GLY A 69 24.51 -8.78 -20.80
N TYR A 70 24.84 -9.15 -19.56
CA TYR A 70 24.33 -10.36 -18.92
C TYR A 70 22.85 -10.22 -18.54
N ILE A 71 22.03 -11.18 -18.95
CA ILE A 71 20.63 -11.30 -18.54
C ILE A 71 20.51 -12.55 -17.66
N PRO A 72 20.07 -12.43 -16.40
CA PRO A 72 19.97 -13.57 -15.51
C PRO A 72 18.93 -14.58 -16.00
N LYS A 73 19.18 -15.87 -15.77
CA LYS A 73 18.34 -17.03 -16.14
C LYS A 73 18.06 -17.25 -17.63
N ILE A 74 18.44 -16.33 -18.52
CA ILE A 74 18.13 -16.44 -19.96
C ILE A 74 18.81 -17.66 -20.63
N LYS A 75 20.02 -18.01 -20.20
CA LYS A 75 20.80 -19.16 -20.73
C LYS A 75 20.69 -20.42 -19.88
N ALA A 76 20.35 -20.25 -18.60
CA ALA A 76 20.32 -21.35 -17.62
C ALA A 76 19.02 -22.16 -17.68
N THR A 77 17.96 -21.59 -18.27
CA THR A 77 16.64 -22.19 -18.38
C THR A 77 16.21 -22.18 -19.85
N ASP A 78 15.36 -23.14 -20.24
CA ASP A 78 14.78 -23.29 -21.58
C ASP A 78 13.99 -22.04 -22.06
N THR A 79 13.76 -21.05 -21.20
CA THR A 79 13.12 -19.76 -21.51
C THR A 79 13.71 -18.99 -22.69
N GLY A 80 14.99 -19.25 -23.02
CA GLY A 80 15.70 -18.60 -24.12
C GLY A 80 15.64 -19.34 -25.45
N LEU A 81 15.16 -20.59 -25.49
CA LEU A 81 15.23 -21.42 -26.70
C LEU A 81 14.03 -21.14 -27.62
N GLY A 82 14.32 -20.85 -28.89
CA GLY A 82 13.31 -20.63 -29.95
C GLY A 82 12.42 -19.39 -29.78
N CYS A 83 12.64 -18.57 -28.75
CA CYS A 83 11.81 -17.42 -28.42
C CYS A 83 12.43 -16.11 -28.90
N ARG A 84 11.58 -15.09 -29.13
CA ARG A 84 12.04 -13.73 -29.44
C ARG A 84 12.74 -13.12 -28.23
N TYR A 85 13.75 -12.28 -28.48
CA TYR A 85 14.54 -11.61 -27.44
C TYR A 85 13.69 -10.97 -26.35
N HIS A 86 12.68 -10.16 -26.73
CA HIS A 86 11.81 -9.46 -25.77
C HIS A 86 11.04 -10.42 -24.86
N SER A 87 10.53 -11.52 -25.42
CA SER A 87 9.79 -12.55 -24.68
C SER A 87 10.70 -13.31 -23.72
N SER A 88 11.84 -13.82 -24.20
CA SER A 88 12.79 -14.53 -23.33
C SER A 88 13.33 -13.66 -22.21
N ASN A 89 13.63 -12.40 -22.49
CA ASN A 89 14.17 -11.45 -21.53
C ASN A 89 13.16 -11.10 -20.43
N SER A 90 11.92 -10.76 -20.80
CA SER A 90 10.86 -10.48 -19.82
C SER A 90 10.54 -11.69 -18.95
N ILE A 91 10.48 -12.90 -19.52
CA ILE A 91 10.26 -14.14 -18.77
C ILE A 91 11.43 -14.42 -17.82
N ALA A 92 12.67 -14.34 -18.31
CA ALA A 92 13.86 -14.61 -17.51
C ALA A 92 13.98 -13.63 -16.32
N LEU A 93 13.74 -12.33 -16.56
CA LEU A 93 13.73 -11.32 -15.51
C LEU A 93 12.60 -11.56 -14.51
N LYS A 94 11.39 -11.86 -14.97
CA LYS A 94 10.25 -12.18 -14.08
C LYS A 94 10.57 -13.37 -13.19
N GLN A 95 11.14 -14.44 -13.73
CA GLN A 95 11.53 -15.63 -12.98
C GLN A 95 12.69 -15.36 -12.01
N PHE A 96 13.61 -14.48 -12.39
CA PHE A 96 14.73 -14.11 -11.53
C PHE A 96 14.24 -13.31 -10.32
N TRP A 97 13.44 -12.28 -10.55
CA TRP A 97 12.89 -11.46 -9.47
C TRP A 97 11.87 -12.22 -8.62
N SER A 98 11.01 -13.05 -9.21
CA SER A 98 10.06 -13.86 -8.44
C SER A 98 10.74 -14.87 -7.50
N SER A 99 11.94 -15.33 -7.84
CA SER A 99 12.72 -16.19 -6.94
C SER A 99 13.43 -15.45 -5.81
N ARG A 100 13.57 -14.13 -5.92
CA ARG A 100 14.28 -13.28 -4.94
C ARG A 100 13.33 -12.51 -4.04
N LEU A 101 12.19 -12.11 -4.57
CA LEU A 101 11.15 -11.51 -3.78
C LEU A 101 10.61 -12.58 -2.82
N PRO A 102 10.36 -12.23 -1.55
CA PRO A 102 9.63 -13.12 -0.64
C PRO A 102 8.36 -13.53 -1.37
N LYS A 103 8.19 -14.83 -1.62
CA LYS A 103 6.89 -15.33 -2.03
C LYS A 103 5.95 -14.89 -0.93
N GLU A 104 4.95 -14.06 -1.26
CA GLU A 104 3.84 -13.82 -0.35
C GLU A 104 3.19 -15.19 -0.12
N GLN A 105 3.70 -15.88 0.89
CA GLN A 105 2.98 -16.97 1.50
C GLN A 105 1.78 -16.24 2.08
N ASN A 106 0.61 -16.46 1.49
CA ASN A 106 -0.66 -16.14 2.11
C ASN A 106 -0.82 -16.99 3.39
N LEU A 107 0.06 -16.79 4.37
CA LEU A 107 -0.27 -16.88 5.77
C LEU A 107 -0.79 -15.49 6.08
N GLY A 108 -2.09 -15.40 6.39
CA GLY A 108 -2.74 -14.20 6.90
C GLY A 108 -2.18 -13.79 8.27
N ILE A 109 -0.88 -13.60 8.37
CA ILE A 109 -0.22 -12.90 9.44
C ILE A 109 -0.36 -11.44 9.04
N SER A 110 -1.45 -10.82 9.48
CA SER A 110 -1.54 -9.37 9.51
C SER A 110 -0.24 -8.88 10.15
N ASN A 111 0.62 -8.25 9.35
CA ASN A 111 1.78 -7.49 9.83
C ASN A 111 1.26 -6.24 10.58
N LYS A 112 0.41 -6.44 11.60
CA LYS A 112 0.40 -5.52 12.72
C LYS A 112 1.83 -5.61 13.24
N SER A 113 2.56 -4.50 13.12
CA SER A 113 3.79 -4.32 13.87
C SER A 113 3.53 -4.85 15.27
N ASP A 114 4.24 -5.90 15.65
CA ASP A 114 4.14 -6.48 16.99
C ASP A 114 4.69 -5.42 17.93
N THR A 115 3.84 -4.46 18.32
CA THR A 115 4.19 -3.31 19.15
C THR A 115 4.42 -3.72 20.60
N GLY A 116 4.11 -4.98 20.94
CA GLY A 116 4.40 -5.50 22.25
C GLY A 116 5.89 -5.85 22.38
N ILE A 117 6.44 -5.51 23.55
CA ILE A 117 7.85 -5.69 23.91
C ILE A 117 8.29 -7.17 23.76
N TYR A 118 7.37 -8.12 23.94
CA TYR A 118 7.64 -9.56 23.88
C TYR A 118 7.13 -10.21 22.59
N ARG A 119 8.03 -10.68 21.72
CA ARG A 119 7.68 -11.30 20.44
C ARG A 119 7.18 -12.73 20.61
N ILE A 120 6.23 -13.14 19.76
CA ILE A 120 5.70 -14.52 19.70
C ILE A 120 6.79 -15.53 19.28
N GLU A 121 7.72 -15.12 18.42
CA GLU A 121 8.83 -15.96 17.95
C GLU A 121 9.90 -16.22 19.03
N GLY A 122 9.84 -15.51 20.16
CA GLY A 122 10.84 -15.50 21.22
C GLY A 122 11.70 -14.24 21.20
N MET A 123 12.54 -14.08 22.24
CA MET A 123 13.41 -12.90 22.35
C MET A 123 14.64 -13.00 21.45
N ILE A 124 15.11 -11.82 21.02
CA ILE A 124 16.32 -11.69 20.22
C ILE A 124 17.50 -12.24 21.04
N PRO A 125 18.31 -13.18 20.50
CA PRO A 125 19.53 -13.62 21.15
C PRO A 125 20.41 -12.44 21.56
N HIS A 126 21.09 -12.54 22.71
CA HIS A 126 21.85 -11.45 23.33
C HIS A 126 21.03 -10.27 23.88
N TYR A 127 19.71 -10.36 23.96
CA TYR A 127 18.95 -9.40 24.75
C TYR A 127 19.37 -9.47 26.23
N THR A 128 19.92 -8.36 26.72
CA THR A 128 20.49 -8.24 28.07
C THR A 128 19.51 -7.66 29.10
N GLY A 129 18.31 -7.27 28.67
CA GLY A 129 17.29 -6.71 29.55
C GLY A 129 16.60 -7.74 30.45
N TYR A 130 15.75 -7.24 31.34
CA TYR A 130 14.96 -8.08 32.24
C TYR A 130 13.88 -8.86 31.48
N LEU A 131 13.72 -10.14 31.82
CA LEU A 131 12.65 -11.00 31.32
C LEU A 131 11.90 -11.59 32.52
N PRO A 132 10.60 -11.30 32.69
CA PRO A 132 9.83 -11.79 33.82
C PRO A 132 9.85 -13.31 33.90
N GLN A 133 9.94 -13.86 35.12
CA GLN A 133 9.90 -15.30 35.43
C GLN A 133 11.01 -16.17 34.80
N ARG A 134 11.88 -15.62 33.94
CA ARG A 134 13.03 -16.33 33.34
C ARG A 134 13.94 -16.97 34.39
N ARG A 135 14.13 -16.32 35.55
CA ARG A 135 14.99 -16.81 36.64
C ARG A 135 14.58 -18.17 37.22
N TYR A 136 13.32 -18.58 37.01
CA TYR A 136 12.78 -19.83 37.53
C TYR A 136 12.74 -20.94 36.46
N ARG A 137 13.30 -20.71 35.27
CA ARG A 137 13.35 -21.66 34.15
C ARG A 137 14.80 -21.90 33.75
N TYR A 138 15.27 -23.13 33.88
CA TYR A 138 16.64 -23.55 33.57
C TYR A 138 16.64 -24.79 32.67
N GLY A 139 17.81 -25.11 32.09
CA GLY A 139 18.00 -26.32 31.28
C GLY A 139 17.59 -26.22 29.80
N ASN A 140 17.08 -25.07 29.37
CA ASN A 140 16.68 -24.82 27.97
C ASN A 140 17.58 -23.76 27.31
N THR A 141 17.55 -23.71 25.98
CA THR A 141 18.17 -22.60 25.25
C THR A 141 17.43 -21.29 25.55
N TYR A 142 18.11 -20.16 25.37
CA TYR A 142 17.50 -18.84 25.61
C TYR A 142 16.19 -18.65 24.84
N GLY A 143 16.13 -19.07 23.58
CA GLY A 143 14.93 -18.96 22.74
C GLY A 143 13.77 -19.79 23.28
N ASP A 144 14.03 -21.03 23.69
CA ASP A 144 12.99 -21.94 24.19
C ASP A 144 12.48 -21.51 25.57
N THR A 145 13.37 -21.04 26.44
CA THR A 145 12.96 -20.40 27.69
C THR A 145 12.02 -19.24 27.41
N CYS A 146 12.35 -18.34 26.48
CA CYS A 146 11.50 -17.21 26.15
C CYS A 146 10.11 -17.63 25.65
N ARG A 147 10.01 -18.58 24.72
CA ARG A 147 8.72 -19.04 24.17
C ARG A 147 7.82 -19.72 25.20
N SER A 148 8.43 -20.39 26.20
CA SER A 148 7.70 -21.06 27.26
C SER A 148 7.12 -20.13 28.33
N LEU A 149 7.56 -18.86 28.37
CA LEU A 149 7.10 -17.88 29.36
C LEU A 149 5.79 -17.25 28.90
N GLU A 150 4.83 -17.16 29.82
CA GLU A 150 3.50 -16.60 29.54
C GLU A 150 3.55 -15.17 29.00
N VAL A 151 4.50 -14.36 29.49
CA VAL A 151 4.72 -12.98 29.05
C VAL A 151 5.14 -12.86 27.58
N CYS A 152 5.74 -13.91 27.02
CA CYS A 152 6.14 -14.01 25.61
C CYS A 152 5.17 -14.85 24.78
N SER A 153 4.34 -15.68 25.41
CA SER A 153 3.30 -16.45 24.72
C SER A 153 2.09 -15.56 24.43
N ARG A 154 2.17 -14.76 23.37
CA ARG A 154 0.95 -14.19 22.77
C ARG A 154 0.23 -15.29 22.00
N GLN A 155 -1.07 -15.46 22.23
CA GLN A 155 -1.89 -16.33 21.40
C GLN A 155 -1.76 -15.85 19.95
N LYS A 156 -1.31 -16.74 19.05
CA LYS A 156 -1.44 -16.48 17.63
C LYS A 156 -2.94 -16.34 17.35
N ILE A 157 -3.37 -15.12 17.07
CA ILE A 157 -4.71 -14.88 16.56
C ILE A 157 -4.68 -15.41 15.13
N CYS A 158 -5.13 -16.65 14.96
CA CYS A 158 -5.33 -17.22 13.64
C CYS A 158 -6.65 -16.65 13.12
N PHE A 159 -6.67 -16.16 11.88
CA PHE A 159 -7.89 -15.75 11.21
C PHE A 159 -8.20 -16.76 10.11
N ASP A 160 -9.47 -17.14 10.00
CA ASP A 160 -9.95 -17.91 8.85
C ASP A 160 -9.78 -17.08 7.55
N PRO A 161 -9.80 -17.71 6.37
CA PRO A 161 -9.85 -17.00 5.08
C PRO A 161 -11.00 -15.99 4.98
N HIS A 162 -12.04 -16.15 5.81
CA HIS A 162 -13.19 -15.27 5.92
C HIS A 162 -13.04 -14.16 6.98
N GLY A 163 -11.88 -14.02 7.62
CA GLY A 163 -11.58 -12.95 8.57
C GLY A 163 -12.12 -13.17 9.99
N GLN A 164 -12.65 -14.35 10.32
CA GLN A 164 -13.10 -14.69 11.66
C GLN A 164 -11.91 -15.15 12.53
N GLN A 165 -11.84 -14.68 13.78
CA GLN A 165 -10.82 -15.11 14.74
C GLN A 165 -11.05 -16.57 15.15
N ILE A 166 -10.12 -17.45 14.77
CA ILE A 166 -10.02 -18.80 15.28
C ILE A 166 -9.34 -18.72 16.64
N ARG A 167 -10.06 -19.09 17.70
CA ARG A 167 -9.43 -19.27 19.01
C ARG A 167 -8.61 -20.56 18.93
N PRO A 168 -7.29 -20.54 19.24
CA PRO A 168 -6.56 -21.79 19.34
C PRO A 168 -7.25 -22.65 20.41
N PHE A 169 -7.56 -23.90 20.07
CA PHE A 169 -8.01 -24.87 21.05
C PHE A 169 -6.98 -24.90 22.18
N SER A 170 -7.37 -24.47 23.38
CA SER A 170 -6.54 -24.64 24.57
C SER A 170 -6.44 -26.14 24.82
N VAL A 171 -5.29 -26.73 24.48
CA VAL A 171 -4.97 -28.07 24.96
C VAL A 171 -4.63 -27.92 26.44
N ILE A 172 -5.62 -28.18 27.28
CA ILE A 172 -5.45 -28.36 28.72
C ILE A 172 -4.85 -29.76 28.88
N PHE A 173 -3.59 -29.83 29.32
CA PHE A 173 -3.02 -31.03 29.93
C PHE A 173 -2.83 -30.75 31.42
#